data_AF-A0A0D0TML8-F1
#
_entry.id   AF-A0A0D0TML8-F1
#
_cell.length_a   1.000
_cell.length_b   1.000
_cell.length_c   1.000
_cell.angle_alpha   90.00
_cell.angle_beta   90.00
_cell.angle_gamma   90.00
#
_symmetry.space_group_name_H-M   'P 1'
#
loop_
_entity.id
_entity.type
_entity.pdbx_description
1 polymer ?
#
loop_
_entity_poly.entity_id
_entity_poly.type
_entity_poly.pdbx_seq_one_letter_code
_entity_poly.pdbx_strand_id
1 'polypeptide(L)'
;MTEISNTNVNAISIYDPSFNFAVEDFRLNDGDTDSDVIRAALSWISSNVPEGQGSRLYLETGRTYVYDRTAEIDYINNLLIDLNGATLMRADASVTTAKLAADTSVNANSIMLDFIPTSWHIGDTLTAFTGPNDIDTSRNPMRISAIDIETNTVSLDAGFGAFGTTTDVIPAGAWIGKSFQCFLGSPSTEEGGKLRPGVNYNIQIINGAIDGNSTNQLNNSWRFAMEIYMNGRSSGIRGVRFFNTIGECIVGHGLRIESCEFRNLSGSAFHTSRHDDTEASGSASWFINNYVEGVCLAGNLANGHSEGAVTFSWGAGRLIVTGNEFRNGNESVLGGFGPSAGESMPDKWIIFSNNIANSFNGLFWGLFPPIEGVVISNNILVDCKDNSSDLNKLLNSATSTVGGNVAVGDTVLGGSLRATNAVFGVEPTGTIGQVKLWARGRKLRTNYSSLSDCTAVVEANTAIMALISADTTGSVLGYYSASGAPAGSFFIQWLPAQKKLQLLGNEPGAWVEFTTPVSLPAQVNMTLRTFVDNTAARAAGLKVGDLYKLSTGAVFSVI
;
A
#
# COMPACT_ATOMS: atom_id res chain seq x y z
N MET A 1 11.77 -30.52 6.58
CA MET A 1 11.29 -30.02 7.88
C MET A 1 12.48 -29.43 8.58
N THR A 2 12.65 -28.13 8.42
CA THR A 2 13.75 -27.34 8.98
C THR A 2 13.10 -26.09 9.53
N GLU A 3 13.26 -25.87 10.82
CA GLU A 3 12.68 -24.76 11.57
C GLU A 3 13.05 -23.42 10.93
N ILE A 4 12.03 -22.67 10.51
CA ILE A 4 12.16 -21.24 10.20
C ILE A 4 12.20 -20.54 11.57
N SER A 5 13.37 -20.52 12.19
CA SER A 5 13.60 -19.82 13.44
C SER A 5 13.78 -18.33 13.19
N ASN A 6 12.82 -17.53 13.67
CA ASN A 6 12.99 -16.16 14.17
C ASN A 6 14.00 -15.27 13.42
N THR A 7 13.68 -14.87 12.19
CA THR A 7 14.28 -13.67 11.61
C THR A 7 13.59 -12.44 12.19
N ASN A 8 14.28 -11.79 13.12
CA ASN A 8 14.08 -10.43 13.63
C ASN A 8 13.02 -9.60 12.88
N VAL A 9 11.78 -9.66 13.36
CA VAL A 9 10.81 -8.59 13.18
C VAL A 9 11.45 -7.37 13.86
N ASN A 10 12.00 -6.43 13.09
CA ASN A 10 12.47 -5.15 13.61
C ASN A 10 11.40 -4.64 14.57
N ALA A 11 11.75 -4.57 15.86
CA ALA A 11 10.82 -4.32 16.94
C ALA A 11 9.96 -3.09 16.61
N ILE A 12 8.73 -3.38 16.20
CA ILE A 12 7.69 -2.41 15.97
C ILE A 12 7.29 -1.93 17.37
N SER A 13 8.03 -0.96 17.93
CA SER A 13 7.70 -0.31 19.20
C SER A 13 6.54 0.65 18.99
N ILE A 14 5.40 0.13 18.56
CA ILE A 14 4.20 0.93 18.27
C ILE A 14 3.30 1.04 19.47
N TYR A 15 3.30 0.07 20.38
CA TYR A 15 2.33 0.05 21.46
C TYR A 15 2.95 0.35 22.82
N ASP A 16 2.21 1.11 23.61
CA ASP A 16 2.47 1.24 25.04
C ASP A 16 1.99 -0.07 25.71
N PRO A 17 2.84 -0.75 26.50
CA PRO A 17 2.46 -2.00 27.18
C PRO A 17 1.20 -1.91 28.03
N SER A 18 0.80 -0.71 28.42
CA SER A 18 -0.42 -0.41 29.17
C SER A 18 -1.70 -0.60 28.33
N PHE A 19 -1.59 -0.63 27.00
CA PHE A 19 -2.70 -0.77 26.06
C PHE A 19 -2.52 -2.01 25.17
N ASN A 20 -2.50 -3.19 25.79
CA ASN A 20 -2.37 -4.48 25.13
C ASN A 20 -3.56 -5.36 25.50
N PHE A 21 -4.42 -5.65 24.53
CA PHE A 21 -5.75 -6.24 24.74
C PHE A 21 -5.92 -7.53 23.95
N ALA A 22 -6.46 -8.58 24.57
CA ALA A 22 -6.92 -9.74 23.83
C ALA A 22 -8.29 -9.43 23.22
N VAL A 23 -8.54 -9.87 21.98
CA VAL A 23 -9.88 -9.77 21.38
C VAL A 23 -10.93 -10.44 22.28
N GLU A 24 -10.58 -11.59 22.87
CA GLU A 24 -11.51 -12.36 23.71
C GLU A 24 -11.87 -11.69 25.04
N ASP A 25 -11.12 -10.69 25.50
CA ASP A 25 -11.50 -9.91 26.70
C ASP A 25 -12.82 -9.13 26.48
N PHE A 26 -13.25 -8.99 25.23
CA PHE A 26 -14.47 -8.30 24.83
C PHE A 26 -15.66 -9.23 24.54
N ARG A 27 -15.50 -10.55 24.73
CA ARG A 27 -16.61 -11.50 24.63
C ARG A 27 -17.39 -11.49 25.94
N LEU A 28 -18.57 -10.88 25.92
CA LEU A 28 -19.36 -10.68 27.14
C LEU A 28 -20.46 -11.74 27.29
N ASN A 29 -20.95 -12.31 26.18
CA ASN A 29 -22.00 -13.33 26.18
C ASN A 29 -21.63 -14.54 25.33
N ASP A 30 -22.16 -15.71 25.70
CA ASP A 30 -21.96 -16.98 24.98
C ASP A 30 -22.53 -16.97 23.54
N GLY A 31 -23.34 -15.97 23.18
CA GLY A 31 -23.92 -15.81 21.85
C GLY A 31 -23.26 -14.74 20.97
N ASP A 32 -22.25 -14.02 21.47
CA ASP A 32 -21.59 -12.97 20.68
C ASP A 32 -20.86 -13.59 19.48
N THR A 33 -21.09 -13.06 18.28
CA THR A 33 -20.35 -13.49 17.09
C THR A 33 -18.89 -13.02 17.15
N ASP A 34 -17.99 -13.67 16.42
CA ASP A 34 -16.59 -13.22 16.37
C ASP A 34 -16.47 -11.80 15.81
N SER A 35 -17.33 -11.44 14.85
CA SER A 35 -17.44 -10.07 14.34
C SER A 35 -17.87 -9.07 15.42
N ASP A 36 -18.85 -9.41 16.27
CA ASP A 36 -19.29 -8.50 17.34
C ASP A 36 -18.18 -8.29 18.38
N VAL A 37 -17.44 -9.34 18.72
CA VAL A 37 -16.33 -9.27 19.69
C VAL A 37 -15.16 -8.42 19.14
N ILE A 38 -14.76 -8.63 17.88
CA ILE A 38 -13.70 -7.82 17.24
C ILE A 38 -14.14 -6.36 17.14
N ARG A 39 -15.37 -6.09 16.73
CA ARG A 39 -15.92 -4.72 16.64
C ARG A 39 -15.99 -4.05 18.01
N ALA A 40 -16.40 -4.77 19.05
CA ALA A 40 -16.43 -4.26 20.41
C ALA A 40 -15.02 -3.86 20.90
N ALA A 41 -14.02 -4.69 20.61
CA ALA A 41 -12.63 -4.39 20.95
C ALA A 41 -12.12 -3.12 20.24
N LEU A 42 -12.33 -3.01 18.93
CA LEU A 42 -11.94 -1.82 18.15
C LEU A 42 -12.68 -0.57 18.62
N SER A 43 -13.99 -0.65 18.84
CA SER A 43 -14.80 0.46 19.35
C SER A 43 -14.32 0.91 20.74
N TRP A 44 -13.94 -0.03 21.60
CA TRP A 44 -13.41 0.29 22.92
C TRP A 44 -12.05 0.99 22.82
N ILE A 45 -11.14 0.48 21.98
CA ILE A 45 -9.83 1.10 21.72
C ILE A 45 -10.02 2.54 21.23
N SER A 46 -10.88 2.75 20.23
CA SER A 46 -11.17 4.08 19.69
C SER A 46 -11.71 5.07 20.74
N SER A 47 -12.39 4.57 21.78
CA SER A 47 -13.03 5.41 22.79
C SER A 47 -12.17 5.65 24.04
N ASN A 48 -11.22 4.74 24.32
CA ASN A 48 -10.52 4.70 25.62
C ASN A 48 -9.01 4.86 25.51
N VAL A 49 -8.38 4.58 24.35
CA VAL A 49 -6.95 4.81 24.17
C VAL A 49 -6.73 6.29 23.83
N PRO A 50 -5.94 7.04 24.63
CA PRO A 50 -5.68 8.44 24.37
C PRO A 50 -5.05 8.69 23.00
N GLU A 51 -5.44 9.80 22.37
CA GLU A 51 -4.87 10.21 21.08
C GLU A 51 -3.34 10.26 21.13
N GLY A 52 -2.69 9.72 20.09
CA GLY A 52 -1.23 9.67 19.97
C GLY A 52 -0.55 8.53 20.73
N GLN A 53 -1.27 7.81 21.61
CA GLN A 53 -0.77 6.58 22.20
C GLN A 53 -1.05 5.38 21.30
N GLY A 54 -0.15 4.41 21.32
CA GLY A 54 -0.31 3.20 20.53
C GLY A 54 -0.82 2.04 21.36
N SER A 55 -1.57 1.16 20.70
CA SER A 55 -2.21 0.00 21.32
C SER A 55 -1.92 -1.27 20.53
N ARG A 56 -2.05 -2.41 21.20
CA ARG A 56 -2.01 -3.73 20.58
C ARG A 56 -3.33 -4.45 20.84
N LEU A 57 -3.96 -4.93 19.78
CA LEU A 57 -5.07 -5.87 19.81
C LEU A 57 -4.55 -7.21 19.29
N TYR A 58 -4.61 -8.26 20.10
CA TYR A 58 -4.14 -9.59 19.70
C TYR A 58 -5.24 -10.65 19.75
N LEU A 59 -5.21 -11.55 18.77
CA LEU A 59 -6.15 -12.66 18.67
C LEU A 59 -5.61 -13.90 19.42
N GLU A 60 -6.52 -14.82 19.75
CA GLU A 60 -6.15 -16.08 20.38
C GLU A 60 -5.40 -16.99 19.40
N THR A 61 -4.22 -17.45 19.78
CA THR A 61 -3.35 -18.24 18.88
C THR A 61 -4.03 -19.53 18.40
N GLY A 62 -4.01 -19.74 17.08
CA GLY A 62 -4.51 -20.96 16.45
C GLY A 62 -6.04 -21.04 16.35
N ARG A 63 -6.77 -20.07 16.89
CA ARG A 63 -8.22 -19.99 16.74
C ARG A 63 -8.61 -19.53 15.34
N THR A 64 -9.73 -20.04 14.84
CA THR A 64 -10.41 -19.48 13.67
C THR A 64 -11.54 -18.58 14.13
N TYR A 65 -11.56 -17.34 13.63
CA TYR A 65 -12.57 -16.33 13.88
C TYR A 65 -13.38 -16.14 12.61
N VAL A 66 -14.71 -16.31 12.67
CA VAL A 66 -15.57 -16.16 11.49
C VAL A 66 -16.17 -14.76 11.45
N TYR A 67 -15.76 -13.94 10.49
CA TYR A 67 -16.32 -12.59 10.34
C TYR A 67 -17.44 -12.56 9.30
N ASP A 68 -18.56 -11.96 9.68
CA ASP A 68 -19.76 -11.72 8.86
C ASP A 68 -20.16 -10.24 8.80
N ARG A 69 -19.34 -9.38 9.42
CA ARG A 69 -19.49 -7.92 9.49
C ARG A 69 -18.13 -7.25 9.38
N THR A 70 -18.15 -6.03 8.87
CA THR A 70 -16.93 -5.24 8.73
C THR A 70 -16.30 -4.93 10.08
N ALA A 71 -15.00 -5.17 10.28
CA ALA A 71 -14.30 -4.63 11.44
C ALA A 71 -13.76 -3.23 11.09
N GLU A 72 -14.45 -2.21 11.58
CA GLU A 72 -14.11 -0.80 11.34
C GLU A 72 -12.94 -0.38 12.24
N ILE A 73 -11.78 -0.11 11.64
CA ILE A 73 -10.64 0.55 12.30
C ILE A 73 -10.96 2.04 12.48
N ASP A 74 -11.82 2.61 11.63
CA ASP A 74 -12.29 4.00 11.73
C ASP A 74 -11.12 4.99 11.86
N TYR A 75 -11.13 5.86 12.88
CA TYR A 75 -10.14 6.90 13.14
C TYR A 75 -9.00 6.41 14.06
N ILE A 76 -8.94 5.11 14.36
CA ILE A 76 -7.85 4.58 15.18
C ILE A 76 -6.53 4.77 14.42
N ASN A 77 -5.51 5.20 15.15
CA ASN A 77 -4.12 5.35 14.71
C ASN A 77 -3.21 4.63 15.70
N ASN A 78 -1.98 4.31 15.29
CA ASN A 78 -0.98 3.63 16.14
C ASN A 78 -1.46 2.29 16.73
N LEU A 79 -2.22 1.52 15.97
CA LEU A 79 -2.73 0.22 16.40
C LEU A 79 -1.93 -0.91 15.75
N LEU A 80 -1.46 -1.83 16.57
CA LEU A 80 -0.95 -3.13 16.17
C LEU A 80 -2.06 -4.18 16.31
N ILE A 81 -2.56 -4.67 15.19
CA ILE A 81 -3.44 -5.84 15.10
C ILE A 81 -2.53 -7.06 14.89
N ASP A 82 -2.36 -7.87 15.93
CA ASP A 82 -1.57 -9.10 15.88
C ASP A 82 -2.52 -10.30 15.79
N LEU A 83 -2.66 -10.91 14.61
CA LEU A 83 -3.48 -12.11 14.51
C LEU A 83 -2.86 -13.27 15.28
N ASN A 84 -1.59 -13.17 15.69
CA ASN A 84 -0.96 -14.05 16.67
C ASN A 84 -1.09 -15.54 16.30
N GLY A 85 -1.06 -15.85 15.00
CA GLY A 85 -1.25 -17.19 14.46
C GLY A 85 -2.70 -17.66 14.31
N ALA A 86 -3.69 -16.82 14.61
CA ALA A 86 -5.10 -17.05 14.33
C ALA A 86 -5.41 -16.97 12.82
N THR A 87 -6.58 -17.50 12.45
CA THR A 87 -7.17 -17.35 11.12
C THR A 87 -8.44 -16.52 11.21
N LEU A 88 -8.55 -15.44 10.45
CA LEU A 88 -9.80 -14.73 10.21
C LEU A 88 -10.43 -15.32 8.95
N MET A 89 -11.61 -15.93 9.05
CA MET A 89 -12.29 -16.59 7.94
C MET A 89 -13.59 -15.86 7.60
N ARG A 90 -13.81 -15.59 6.31
CA ARG A 90 -15.05 -14.98 5.83
C ARG A 90 -16.23 -15.94 6.03
N ALA A 91 -17.34 -15.44 6.57
CA ALA A 91 -18.56 -16.22 6.72
C ALA A 91 -19.14 -16.70 5.37
N ASP A 92 -19.85 -17.82 5.40
CA ASP A 92 -20.50 -18.40 4.22
C ASP A 92 -21.56 -17.44 3.64
N ALA A 93 -21.73 -17.47 2.31
CA ALA A 93 -22.81 -16.73 1.67
C ALA A 93 -24.20 -17.15 2.17
N SER A 94 -24.37 -18.39 2.64
CA SER A 94 -25.65 -18.88 3.17
C SER A 94 -26.14 -18.14 4.41
N VAL A 95 -25.25 -17.48 5.16
CA VAL A 95 -25.60 -16.68 6.33
C VAL A 95 -25.53 -15.19 6.06
N THR A 96 -24.97 -14.75 4.92
CA THR A 96 -24.78 -13.33 4.57
C THR A 96 -25.58 -12.89 3.33
N THR A 97 -26.37 -13.78 2.75
CA THR A 97 -27.21 -13.50 1.57
C THR A 97 -28.65 -14.01 1.76
N ALA A 98 -29.57 -13.38 1.05
CA ALA A 98 -30.98 -13.76 0.93
C ALA A 98 -31.47 -13.48 -0.50
N LYS A 99 -32.69 -13.91 -0.83
CA LYS A 99 -33.29 -13.60 -2.14
C LYS A 99 -34.39 -12.57 -2.01
N LEU A 100 -34.51 -11.73 -3.03
CA LEU A 100 -35.62 -10.81 -3.17
C LEU A 100 -36.92 -11.60 -3.38
N ALA A 101 -37.96 -11.33 -2.57
CA ALA A 101 -39.23 -12.05 -2.63
C ALA A 101 -40.14 -11.62 -3.80
N ALA A 102 -39.99 -10.38 -4.26
CA ALA A 102 -40.81 -9.79 -5.32
C ALA A 102 -40.02 -8.78 -6.15
N ASP A 103 -40.44 -8.56 -7.40
CA ASP A 103 -39.89 -7.53 -8.26
C ASP A 103 -39.89 -6.17 -7.54
N THR A 104 -38.73 -5.53 -7.51
CA THR A 104 -38.54 -4.28 -6.77
C THR A 104 -37.86 -3.25 -7.66
N SER A 105 -38.30 -2.00 -7.63
CA SER A 105 -37.62 -0.96 -8.41
C SER A 105 -36.16 -0.80 -7.96
N VAL A 106 -35.24 -0.55 -8.89
CA VAL A 106 -33.83 -0.26 -8.58
C VAL A 106 -33.67 0.98 -7.68
N ASN A 107 -34.65 1.88 -7.66
CA ASN A 107 -34.65 3.09 -6.84
C ASN A 107 -35.40 2.92 -5.51
N ALA A 108 -35.99 1.75 -5.25
CA ALA A 108 -36.72 1.50 -4.01
C ALA A 108 -35.73 1.40 -2.84
N ASN A 109 -36.06 2.09 -1.74
CA ASN A 109 -35.31 2.05 -0.49
C ASN A 109 -35.94 1.10 0.54
N SER A 110 -36.88 0.26 0.11
CA SER A 110 -37.50 -0.78 0.92
C SER A 110 -37.62 -2.03 0.04
N ILE A 111 -37.06 -3.13 0.53
CA ILE A 111 -37.00 -4.41 -0.17
C ILE A 111 -37.65 -5.49 0.70
N MET A 112 -38.34 -6.44 0.05
CA MET A 112 -38.91 -7.60 0.71
C MET A 112 -38.09 -8.84 0.35
N LEU A 113 -37.69 -9.61 1.35
CA LEU A 113 -36.84 -10.79 1.21
C LEU A 113 -37.63 -12.07 1.50
N ASP A 114 -37.13 -13.20 1.00
CA ASP A 114 -37.68 -14.51 1.34
C ASP A 114 -37.46 -14.85 2.83
N PHE A 115 -36.32 -14.44 3.38
CA PHE A 115 -36.03 -14.38 4.80
C PHE A 115 -34.93 -13.32 5.06
N ILE A 116 -34.81 -12.86 6.31
CA ILE A 116 -33.70 -11.99 6.72
C ILE A 116 -32.68 -12.83 7.51
N PRO A 117 -31.41 -12.95 7.06
CA PRO A 117 -30.40 -13.69 7.79
C PRO A 117 -30.14 -13.08 9.17
N THR A 118 -29.94 -13.91 10.19
CA THR A 118 -29.72 -13.45 11.58
C THR A 118 -28.42 -12.66 11.77
N SER A 119 -27.47 -12.77 10.83
CA SER A 119 -26.23 -11.99 10.82
C SER A 119 -26.43 -10.53 10.39
N TRP A 120 -27.61 -10.16 9.89
CA TRP A 120 -27.88 -8.82 9.37
C TRP A 120 -28.28 -7.87 10.49
N HIS A 121 -27.61 -6.73 10.54
CA HIS A 121 -27.82 -5.69 11.53
C HIS A 121 -28.01 -4.33 10.87
N ILE A 122 -28.71 -3.43 11.55
CA ILE A 122 -28.78 -2.02 11.15
C ILE A 122 -27.36 -1.46 11.04
N GLY A 123 -27.11 -0.70 9.96
CA GLY A 123 -25.81 -0.16 9.61
C GLY A 123 -24.94 -1.06 8.72
N ASP A 124 -25.26 -2.35 8.60
CA ASP A 124 -24.56 -3.23 7.65
C ASP A 124 -24.85 -2.79 6.20
N THR A 125 -23.91 -3.05 5.30
CA THR A 125 -24.03 -2.67 3.89
C THR A 125 -24.43 -3.85 3.03
N LEU A 126 -25.45 -3.68 2.18
CA LEU A 126 -25.97 -4.68 1.26
C LEU A 126 -25.70 -4.30 -0.19
N THR A 127 -25.69 -5.27 -1.09
CA THR A 127 -25.77 -5.04 -2.53
C THR A 127 -26.69 -6.08 -3.18
N ALA A 128 -27.21 -5.75 -4.35
CA ALA A 128 -28.00 -6.66 -5.17
C ALA A 128 -27.16 -7.22 -6.33
N PHE A 129 -27.37 -8.49 -6.67
CA PHE A 129 -26.76 -9.11 -7.84
C PHE A 129 -27.63 -10.22 -8.43
N THR A 130 -27.48 -10.45 -9.73
CA THR A 130 -28.22 -11.48 -10.48
C THR A 130 -27.34 -12.63 -10.97
N GLY A 131 -26.03 -12.46 -10.86
CA GLY A 131 -25.01 -13.42 -11.29
C GLY A 131 -23.72 -13.24 -10.51
N PRO A 132 -22.69 -14.05 -10.80
CA PRO A 132 -21.45 -14.07 -10.02
C PRO A 132 -20.43 -13.01 -10.44
N ASN A 133 -20.72 -12.17 -11.44
CA ASN A 133 -19.75 -11.24 -12.04
C ASN A 133 -20.04 -9.78 -11.67
N ASP A 134 -19.04 -8.91 -11.83
CA ASP A 134 -19.16 -7.46 -11.61
C ASP A 134 -20.30 -6.81 -12.41
N ILE A 135 -20.44 -7.19 -13.69
CA ILE A 135 -21.50 -6.63 -14.56
C ILE A 135 -22.91 -6.95 -14.05
N ASP A 136 -23.07 -8.05 -13.32
CA ASP A 136 -24.34 -8.53 -12.78
C ASP A 136 -24.62 -7.98 -11.37
N THR A 137 -23.74 -7.12 -10.86
CA THR A 137 -23.72 -6.61 -9.48
C THR A 137 -23.99 -5.12 -9.44
N SER A 138 -24.82 -4.68 -8.48
CA SER A 138 -25.03 -3.26 -8.25
C SER A 138 -23.74 -2.57 -7.83
N ARG A 139 -23.42 -1.48 -8.52
CA ARG A 139 -22.31 -0.56 -8.18
C ARG A 139 -22.65 0.36 -7.01
N ASN A 140 -23.87 0.26 -6.48
CA ASN A 140 -24.35 1.14 -5.43
C ASN A 140 -24.83 0.32 -4.20
N PRO A 141 -23.89 -0.29 -3.43
CA PRO A 141 -24.22 -0.93 -2.16
C PRO A 141 -24.96 0.03 -1.20
N MET A 142 -25.86 -0.44 -0.34
CA MET A 142 -26.69 0.43 0.52
C MET A 142 -26.69 -0.04 1.96
N ARG A 143 -26.62 0.91 2.89
CA ARG A 143 -26.71 0.61 4.33
C ARG A 143 -28.14 0.30 4.73
N ILE A 144 -28.28 -0.65 5.65
CA ILE A 144 -29.55 -0.99 6.30
C ILE A 144 -29.91 0.12 7.29
N SER A 145 -31.07 0.74 7.11
CA SER A 145 -31.62 1.76 8.01
C SER A 145 -32.67 1.21 8.98
N ALA A 146 -33.39 0.14 8.59
CA ALA A 146 -34.30 -0.58 9.47
C ALA A 146 -34.51 -2.04 9.01
N ILE A 147 -34.86 -2.91 9.95
CA ILE A 147 -35.20 -4.33 9.72
C ILE A 147 -36.56 -4.60 10.37
N ASP A 148 -37.49 -5.16 9.60
CA ASP A 148 -38.76 -5.70 10.07
C ASP A 148 -38.81 -7.21 9.77
N ILE A 149 -38.60 -8.01 10.82
CA ILE A 149 -38.57 -9.47 10.72
C ILE A 149 -39.96 -10.09 10.56
N GLU A 150 -41.03 -9.40 10.95
CA GLU A 150 -42.40 -9.93 10.83
C GLU A 150 -42.86 -9.93 9.38
N THR A 151 -42.38 -8.96 8.59
CA THR A 151 -42.71 -8.81 7.17
C THR A 151 -41.56 -9.18 6.23
N ASN A 152 -40.41 -9.60 6.76
CA ASN A 152 -39.15 -9.78 6.02
C ASN A 152 -38.78 -8.56 5.16
N THR A 153 -39.02 -7.35 5.69
CA THR A 153 -38.73 -6.10 5.00
C THR A 153 -37.45 -5.48 5.54
N VAL A 154 -36.58 -5.04 4.63
CA VAL A 154 -35.38 -4.27 4.96
C VAL A 154 -35.51 -2.89 4.33
N SER A 155 -35.36 -1.85 5.16
CA SER A 155 -35.23 -0.47 4.69
C SER A 155 -33.76 -0.11 4.50
N LEU A 156 -33.47 0.59 3.42
CA LEU A 156 -32.15 1.02 2.99
C LEU A 156 -32.08 2.55 2.98
N ASP A 157 -30.88 3.11 3.03
CA ASP A 157 -30.68 4.56 2.90
C ASP A 157 -31.13 5.10 1.53
N ALA A 158 -30.97 4.30 0.48
CA ALA A 158 -31.46 4.55 -0.87
C ALA A 158 -31.57 3.22 -1.65
N GLY A 159 -31.99 3.27 -2.92
CA GLY A 159 -32.05 2.09 -3.78
C GLY A 159 -30.71 1.71 -4.43
N PHE A 160 -30.56 0.45 -4.83
CA PHE A 160 -29.34 -0.10 -5.41
C PHE A 160 -28.97 0.47 -6.80
N GLY A 161 -29.84 1.23 -7.46
CA GLY A 161 -29.59 1.77 -8.79
C GLY A 161 -29.47 0.69 -9.89
N ALA A 162 -29.27 1.14 -11.13
CA ALA A 162 -29.18 0.25 -12.29
C ALA A 162 -27.86 -0.53 -12.33
N PHE A 163 -27.92 -1.77 -12.85
CA PHE A 163 -26.74 -2.63 -13.06
C PHE A 163 -26.97 -3.67 -14.16
N GLY A 164 -25.93 -4.03 -14.91
CA GLY A 164 -26.03 -4.96 -16.03
C GLY A 164 -27.13 -4.59 -17.03
N THR A 165 -28.00 -5.55 -17.36
CA THR A 165 -29.22 -5.33 -18.17
C THR A 165 -30.42 -4.85 -17.35
N THR A 166 -30.27 -4.71 -16.04
CA THR A 166 -31.32 -4.37 -15.10
C THR A 166 -31.34 -2.85 -14.88
N THR A 167 -32.24 -2.16 -15.58
CA THR A 167 -32.29 -0.68 -15.56
C THR A 167 -33.32 -0.09 -14.62
N ASP A 168 -34.44 -0.78 -14.39
CA ASP A 168 -35.59 -0.20 -13.68
C ASP A 168 -36.14 -1.09 -12.55
N VAL A 169 -36.05 -2.42 -12.71
CA VAL A 169 -36.62 -3.42 -11.80
C VAL A 169 -35.64 -4.52 -11.51
N ILE A 170 -35.29 -4.71 -10.24
CA ILE A 170 -34.59 -5.88 -9.72
C ILE A 170 -35.60 -7.04 -9.65
N PRO A 171 -35.36 -8.15 -10.38
CA PRO A 171 -36.33 -9.24 -10.45
C PRO A 171 -36.40 -10.04 -9.14
N ALA A 172 -37.57 -10.58 -8.83
CA ALA A 172 -37.74 -11.57 -7.78
C ALA A 172 -36.76 -12.75 -7.95
N GLY A 173 -36.19 -13.23 -6.85
CA GLY A 173 -35.18 -14.28 -6.84
C GLY A 173 -33.74 -13.79 -7.07
N ALA A 174 -33.52 -12.50 -7.37
CA ALA A 174 -32.18 -11.90 -7.32
C ALA A 174 -31.59 -12.01 -5.90
N TRP A 175 -30.27 -12.07 -5.81
CA TRP A 175 -29.58 -12.15 -4.53
C TRP A 175 -29.37 -10.76 -3.95
N ILE A 176 -29.58 -10.65 -2.64
CA ILE A 176 -29.18 -9.52 -1.82
C ILE A 176 -28.15 -10.04 -0.83
N GLY A 177 -26.95 -9.46 -0.83
CA GLY A 177 -25.83 -9.93 -0.01
C GLY A 177 -25.12 -8.81 0.74
N LYS A 178 -24.54 -9.12 1.90
CA LYS A 178 -23.70 -8.18 2.64
C LYS A 178 -22.38 -7.92 1.94
N SER A 179 -22.03 -6.66 1.71
CA SER A 179 -20.67 -6.24 1.38
C SER A 179 -19.95 -5.88 2.68
N PHE A 180 -18.91 -6.64 3.02
CA PHE A 180 -18.19 -6.52 4.28
C PHE A 180 -16.73 -6.95 4.15
N GLN A 181 -15.88 -6.42 5.02
CA GLN A 181 -14.42 -6.59 5.01
C GLN A 181 -13.92 -7.14 6.34
N CYS A 182 -12.86 -7.93 6.33
CA CYS A 182 -12.18 -8.31 7.56
C CYS A 182 -11.71 -7.06 8.32
N PHE A 183 -11.12 -6.08 7.63
CA PHE A 183 -10.78 -4.78 8.20
C PHE A 183 -11.05 -3.66 7.21
N LEU A 184 -11.70 -2.59 7.68
CA LEU A 184 -11.95 -1.36 6.94
C LEU A 184 -11.32 -0.18 7.67
N GLY A 185 -10.39 0.52 7.01
CA GLY A 185 -9.75 1.74 7.51
C GLY A 185 -10.62 2.98 7.30
N SER A 186 -9.95 4.13 7.12
CA SER A 186 -10.53 5.36 6.55
C SER A 186 -10.19 5.44 5.06
N PRO A 187 -10.98 4.84 4.18
CA PRO A 187 -10.81 4.98 2.74
C PRO A 187 -11.38 6.32 2.25
N SER A 188 -10.81 6.88 1.20
CA SER A 188 -11.00 8.27 0.74
C SER A 188 -12.47 8.72 0.45
N THR A 189 -12.67 10.03 0.27
CA THR A 189 -13.91 10.81 0.33
C THR A 189 -15.01 10.52 -0.69
N GLU A 190 -14.74 10.05 -1.92
CA GLU A 190 -15.79 10.09 -2.97
C GLU A 190 -16.26 8.78 -3.63
N GLU A 191 -15.96 7.59 -3.08
CA GLU A 191 -16.77 6.41 -3.47
C GLU A 191 -18.14 6.43 -2.79
N GLY A 192 -19.07 7.15 -3.43
CA GLY A 192 -20.52 6.97 -3.27
C GLY A 192 -21.03 7.14 -1.83
N GLY A 193 -20.41 8.00 -1.03
CA GLY A 193 -20.85 8.32 0.33
C GLY A 193 -20.64 7.20 1.37
N LYS A 194 -19.89 6.14 1.04
CA LYS A 194 -19.70 4.96 1.91
C LYS A 194 -18.38 4.92 2.65
N LEU A 195 -17.39 5.63 2.12
CA LEU A 195 -16.02 5.63 2.59
C LEU A 195 -15.80 6.87 3.47
N ARG A 196 -15.23 6.66 4.66
CA ARG A 196 -15.04 7.72 5.65
C ARG A 196 -13.72 8.46 5.34
N PRO A 197 -13.73 9.79 5.10
CA PRO A 197 -12.54 10.56 4.75
C PRO A 197 -11.35 10.24 5.65
N GLY A 198 -10.19 9.95 5.06
CA GLY A 198 -8.94 9.98 5.82
C GLY A 198 -7.84 9.05 5.33
N VAL A 199 -6.85 8.89 6.20
CA VAL A 199 -5.72 7.97 6.10
C VAL A 199 -5.44 7.48 7.51
N ASN A 200 -5.34 6.16 7.71
CA ASN A 200 -4.91 5.64 9.01
C ASN A 200 -3.39 5.76 9.15
N TYR A 201 -2.94 6.32 10.26
CA TYR A 201 -1.54 6.45 10.59
C TYR A 201 -1.04 5.26 11.42
N ASN A 202 0.03 4.63 10.94
CA ASN A 202 0.81 3.66 11.69
C ASN A 202 -0.01 2.44 12.18
N ILE A 203 -0.94 1.97 11.35
CA ILE A 203 -1.65 0.71 11.57
C ILE A 203 -0.78 -0.45 11.10
N GLN A 204 -0.60 -1.47 11.92
CA GLN A 204 0.11 -2.68 11.54
C GLN A 204 -0.77 -3.90 11.72
N ILE A 205 -0.90 -4.72 10.68
CA ILE A 205 -1.56 -6.03 10.75
C ILE A 205 -0.48 -7.10 10.56
N ILE A 206 -0.27 -7.96 11.56
CA ILE A 206 0.83 -8.92 11.55
C ILE A 206 0.40 -10.32 11.96
N ASN A 207 1.20 -11.30 11.53
CA ASN A 207 1.22 -12.71 11.98
C ASN A 207 -0.13 -13.43 11.93
N GLY A 208 -0.31 -14.38 11.00
CA GLY A 208 -1.48 -15.27 10.99
C GLY A 208 -2.06 -15.40 9.59
N ALA A 209 -3.37 -15.60 9.50
CA ALA A 209 -4.04 -15.94 8.26
C ALA A 209 -5.37 -15.20 8.06
N ILE A 210 -5.68 -14.90 6.81
CA ILE A 210 -6.99 -14.44 6.35
C ILE A 210 -7.46 -15.39 5.22
N ASP A 211 -8.59 -16.05 5.45
CA ASP A 211 -9.23 -16.99 4.55
C ASP A 211 -10.52 -16.38 3.99
N GLY A 212 -10.55 -16.10 2.70
CA GLY A 212 -11.73 -15.52 2.05
C GLY A 212 -12.85 -16.53 1.77
N ASN A 213 -12.64 -17.82 2.08
CA ASN A 213 -13.63 -18.88 2.03
C ASN A 213 -14.35 -18.96 0.66
N SER A 214 -13.60 -18.80 -0.44
CA SER A 214 -14.12 -18.57 -1.79
C SER A 214 -15.11 -19.63 -2.28
N THR A 215 -14.95 -20.90 -1.89
CA THR A 215 -15.87 -21.98 -2.29
C THR A 215 -17.30 -21.79 -1.79
N ASN A 216 -17.50 -20.98 -0.75
CA ASN A 216 -18.80 -20.69 -0.14
C ASN A 216 -19.28 -19.26 -0.43
N GLN A 217 -18.66 -18.57 -1.38
CA GLN A 217 -19.06 -17.24 -1.83
C GLN A 217 -19.78 -17.30 -3.19
N LEU A 218 -20.61 -16.30 -3.48
CA LEU A 218 -21.50 -16.31 -4.67
C LEU A 218 -21.11 -15.32 -5.77
N ASN A 219 -20.22 -14.38 -5.49
CA ASN A 219 -19.97 -13.25 -6.38
C ASN A 219 -18.51 -12.80 -6.30
N ASN A 220 -17.90 -12.56 -7.45
CA ASN A 220 -16.48 -12.22 -7.60
C ASN A 220 -16.22 -10.71 -7.71
N SER A 221 -17.25 -9.87 -7.78
CA SER A 221 -17.12 -8.43 -7.96
C SER A 221 -16.25 -7.84 -6.85
N TRP A 222 -15.23 -7.07 -7.23
CA TRP A 222 -14.40 -6.35 -6.26
C TRP A 222 -15.22 -5.40 -5.39
N ARG A 223 -16.33 -4.84 -5.90
CA ARG A 223 -17.22 -3.93 -5.16
C ARG A 223 -17.97 -4.63 -4.01
N PHE A 224 -18.04 -5.96 -4.05
CA PHE A 224 -18.72 -6.80 -3.09
C PHE A 224 -17.76 -7.55 -2.17
N ALA A 225 -16.71 -8.14 -2.76
CA ALA A 225 -15.81 -9.04 -2.07
C ALA A 225 -14.38 -8.48 -2.07
N MET A 226 -14.02 -7.88 -0.94
CA MET A 226 -12.65 -7.55 -0.60
C MET A 226 -12.38 -7.81 0.89
N GLU A 227 -11.17 -8.22 1.26
CA GLU A 227 -10.89 -8.58 2.66
C GLU A 227 -10.35 -7.41 3.48
N ILE A 228 -9.45 -6.61 2.90
CA ILE A 228 -8.94 -5.39 3.56
C ILE A 228 -9.12 -4.21 2.63
N TYR A 229 -9.71 -3.12 3.14
CA TYR A 229 -9.72 -1.83 2.45
C TYR A 229 -9.19 -0.74 3.38
N MET A 230 -7.98 -0.22 3.11
CA MET A 230 -7.36 0.81 3.94
C MET A 230 -6.37 1.69 3.16
N ASN A 231 -6.47 3.00 3.37
CA ASN A 231 -5.41 3.95 3.03
C ASN A 231 -4.53 4.20 4.25
N GLY A 232 -3.22 4.14 4.07
CA GLY A 232 -2.24 4.18 5.14
C GLY A 232 -1.18 5.26 4.99
N ARG A 233 -0.66 5.71 6.14
CA ARG A 233 0.62 6.43 6.24
C ARG A 233 1.47 5.75 7.29
N SER A 234 2.64 5.27 6.88
CA SER A 234 3.49 4.41 7.74
C SER A 234 2.80 3.12 8.21
N SER A 235 1.69 2.74 7.57
CA SER A 235 0.92 1.54 7.90
C SER A 235 1.43 0.34 7.10
N GLY A 236 1.21 -0.87 7.60
CA GLY A 236 1.73 -2.06 6.95
C GLY A 236 1.04 -3.36 7.33
N ILE A 237 1.19 -4.34 6.46
CA ILE A 237 0.69 -5.70 6.60
C ILE A 237 1.90 -6.62 6.44
N ARG A 238 2.23 -7.40 7.48
CA ARG A 238 3.49 -8.18 7.50
C ARG A 238 3.35 -9.59 8.02
N GLY A 239 3.93 -10.55 7.30
CA GLY A 239 3.94 -11.95 7.76
C GLY A 239 2.54 -12.57 7.83
N VAL A 240 1.60 -12.08 7.02
CA VAL A 240 0.21 -12.57 6.97
C VAL A 240 0.05 -13.47 5.74
N ARG A 241 -0.70 -14.57 5.92
CA ARG A 241 -1.11 -15.46 4.84
C ARG A 241 -2.52 -15.12 4.39
N PHE A 242 -2.71 -14.82 3.11
CA PHE A 242 -4.01 -14.62 2.49
C PHE A 242 -4.30 -15.79 1.56
N PHE A 243 -5.48 -16.38 1.67
CA PHE A 243 -5.85 -17.46 0.77
C PHE A 243 -7.35 -17.58 0.52
N ASN A 244 -7.70 -18.23 -0.59
CA ASN A 244 -9.07 -18.54 -1.00
C ASN A 244 -10.01 -17.32 -1.01
N THR A 245 -9.57 -16.17 -1.53
CA THR A 245 -10.48 -15.01 -1.68
C THR A 245 -11.32 -15.13 -2.95
N ILE A 246 -12.58 -14.69 -2.90
CA ILE A 246 -13.49 -14.67 -4.06
C ILE A 246 -13.36 -13.39 -4.90
N GLY A 247 -12.81 -12.33 -4.32
CA GLY A 247 -12.55 -11.07 -5.01
C GLY A 247 -11.17 -10.54 -4.69
N GLU A 248 -11.06 -9.21 -4.64
CA GLU A 248 -9.80 -8.50 -4.37
C GLU A 248 -9.31 -8.75 -2.95
N CYS A 249 -8.01 -8.96 -2.75
CA CYS A 249 -7.52 -9.29 -1.41
C CYS A 249 -7.35 -8.04 -0.54
N ILE A 250 -6.51 -7.11 -1.02
CA ILE A 250 -6.21 -5.85 -0.34
C ILE A 250 -6.47 -4.71 -1.33
N VAL A 251 -7.31 -3.75 -0.93
CA VAL A 251 -7.59 -2.53 -1.67
C VAL A 251 -7.06 -1.32 -0.89
N GLY A 252 -6.34 -0.40 -1.54
CA GLY A 252 -5.97 0.88 -0.93
C GLY A 252 -4.62 1.45 -1.37
N HIS A 253 -4.06 2.38 -0.60
CA HIS A 253 -2.82 3.07 -0.94
C HIS A 253 -1.99 3.45 0.29
N GLY A 254 -0.68 3.65 0.11
CA GLY A 254 0.26 4.05 1.16
C GLY A 254 0.61 2.96 2.18
N LEU A 255 0.34 1.71 1.83
CA LEU A 255 0.60 0.54 2.65
C LEU A 255 1.96 -0.07 2.36
N ARG A 256 2.65 -0.57 3.40
CA ARG A 256 3.76 -1.50 3.26
C ARG A 256 3.29 -2.94 3.47
N ILE A 257 3.16 -3.68 2.39
CA ILE A 257 2.82 -5.11 2.37
C ILE A 257 4.11 -5.89 2.18
N GLU A 258 4.54 -6.60 3.22
CA GLU A 258 5.87 -7.21 3.28
C GLU A 258 5.87 -8.62 3.86
N SER A 259 6.66 -9.52 3.25
CA SER A 259 6.83 -10.90 3.73
C SER A 259 5.51 -11.63 3.92
N CYS A 260 4.50 -11.33 3.10
CA CYS A 260 3.20 -11.97 3.10
C CYS A 260 3.14 -13.07 2.02
N GLU A 261 2.16 -13.95 2.17
CA GLU A 261 1.90 -15.03 1.22
C GLU A 261 0.45 -14.95 0.73
N PHE A 262 0.26 -15.01 -0.58
CA PHE A 262 -1.02 -14.87 -1.26
C PHE A 262 -1.27 -16.12 -2.11
N ARG A 263 -2.34 -16.87 -1.83
CA ARG A 263 -2.63 -18.15 -2.53
C ARG A 263 -4.09 -18.31 -2.93
N ASN A 264 -4.33 -18.80 -4.15
CA ASN A 264 -5.68 -19.15 -4.61
C ASN A 264 -6.66 -17.97 -4.50
N LEU A 265 -6.29 -16.83 -5.07
CA LEU A 265 -7.08 -15.61 -5.04
C LEU A 265 -7.84 -15.46 -6.36
N SER A 266 -9.15 -15.28 -6.28
CA SER A 266 -9.98 -15.06 -7.47
C SER A 266 -9.76 -13.66 -8.07
N GLY A 267 -9.45 -12.67 -7.21
CA GLY A 267 -8.99 -11.34 -7.59
C GLY A 267 -7.47 -11.15 -7.42
N SER A 268 -7.01 -9.89 -7.33
CA SER A 268 -5.60 -9.54 -7.17
C SER A 268 -5.14 -9.65 -5.72
N ALA A 269 -3.82 -9.74 -5.53
CA ALA A 269 -3.21 -9.70 -4.21
C ALA A 269 -3.22 -8.26 -3.63
N PHE A 270 -3.01 -7.27 -4.50
CA PHE A 270 -3.03 -5.87 -4.10
C PHE A 270 -3.60 -4.97 -5.21
N HIS A 271 -4.77 -4.43 -4.96
CA HIS A 271 -5.41 -3.40 -5.78
C HIS A 271 -5.08 -2.03 -5.18
N THR A 272 -4.15 -1.32 -5.81
CA THR A 272 -3.85 0.03 -5.39
C THR A 272 -4.81 1.04 -6.03
N SER A 273 -5.46 1.84 -5.19
CA SER A 273 -6.43 2.85 -5.61
C SER A 273 -6.34 4.08 -4.73
N ARG A 274 -6.29 5.29 -5.33
CA ARG A 274 -6.07 6.55 -4.63
C ARG A 274 -7.07 7.62 -5.07
N HIS A 275 -8.20 7.66 -4.39
CA HIS A 275 -9.20 8.72 -4.52
C HIS A 275 -8.70 10.01 -3.80
N ASP A 276 -9.00 11.18 -4.37
CA ASP A 276 -8.58 12.55 -4.00
C ASP A 276 -8.47 12.96 -2.49
N ASP A 277 -7.88 14.14 -2.27
CA ASP A 277 -7.41 14.80 -1.01
C ASP A 277 -6.45 14.01 -0.10
N THR A 278 -6.38 12.69 -0.20
CA THR A 278 -5.36 11.86 0.47
C THR A 278 -3.96 12.10 -0.09
N GLU A 279 -3.82 12.90 -1.15
CA GLU A 279 -2.57 13.09 -1.83
C GLU A 279 -1.48 13.74 -0.96
N ALA A 280 -1.85 14.76 -0.20
CA ALA A 280 -0.93 15.47 0.68
C ALA A 280 -0.56 14.64 1.93
N SER A 281 -1.28 13.54 2.21
CA SER A 281 -1.22 12.83 3.49
C SER A 281 -0.75 11.37 3.38
N GLY A 282 -0.95 10.71 2.23
CA GLY A 282 -0.58 9.31 2.02
C GLY A 282 0.91 9.11 1.68
N SER A 283 1.53 8.06 2.22
CA SER A 283 2.88 7.64 1.83
C SER A 283 2.89 6.90 0.49
N ALA A 284 4.08 6.68 -0.07
CA ALA A 284 4.26 5.68 -1.12
C ALA A 284 3.75 4.31 -0.65
N SER A 285 3.37 3.45 -1.60
CA SER A 285 3.03 2.05 -1.33
C SER A 285 4.26 1.16 -1.54
N TRP A 286 4.32 0.05 -0.82
CA TRP A 286 5.39 -0.94 -0.93
C TRP A 286 4.80 -2.35 -0.94
N PHE A 287 5.19 -3.15 -1.92
CA PHE A 287 4.87 -4.58 -2.02
C PHE A 287 6.19 -5.35 -2.14
N ILE A 288 6.69 -5.87 -1.01
CA ILE A 288 8.09 -6.29 -0.88
C ILE A 288 8.21 -7.70 -0.32
N ASN A 289 9.09 -8.52 -0.90
CA ASN A 289 9.44 -9.85 -0.38
C ASN A 289 8.22 -10.78 -0.16
N ASN A 290 7.16 -10.62 -0.95
CA ASN A 290 5.96 -11.44 -0.85
C ASN A 290 6.06 -12.67 -1.77
N TYR A 291 5.33 -13.72 -1.40
CA TYR A 291 5.08 -14.88 -2.25
C TYR A 291 3.64 -14.84 -2.76
N VAL A 292 3.43 -14.89 -4.06
CA VAL A 292 2.12 -14.78 -4.72
C VAL A 292 1.94 -15.94 -5.68
N GLU A 293 0.93 -16.78 -5.45
CA GLU A 293 0.66 -17.96 -6.28
C GLU A 293 -0.83 -18.17 -6.56
N GLY A 294 -1.21 -18.40 -7.81
CA GLY A 294 -2.60 -18.72 -8.14
C GLY A 294 -3.52 -17.54 -7.87
N VAL A 295 -3.31 -16.42 -8.57
CA VAL A 295 -4.08 -15.18 -8.40
C VAL A 295 -4.81 -14.78 -9.67
N CYS A 296 -5.77 -13.86 -9.53
CA CYS A 296 -6.68 -13.43 -10.58
C CYS A 296 -7.46 -14.62 -11.19
N LEU A 297 -7.77 -15.65 -10.39
CA LEU A 297 -8.30 -16.92 -10.91
C LEU A 297 -9.64 -16.77 -11.64
N ALA A 298 -10.48 -15.82 -11.24
CA ALA A 298 -11.74 -15.51 -11.93
C ALA A 298 -11.54 -14.59 -13.16
N GLY A 299 -10.41 -13.88 -13.22
CA GLY A 299 -10.06 -12.94 -14.28
C GLY A 299 -10.78 -11.60 -14.19
N ASN A 300 -10.30 -10.63 -14.98
CA ASN A 300 -10.81 -9.25 -14.92
C ASN A 300 -12.28 -9.14 -15.32
N LEU A 301 -12.76 -9.95 -16.26
CA LEU A 301 -14.16 -9.89 -16.73
C LEU A 301 -15.17 -10.24 -15.62
N ALA A 302 -14.82 -11.18 -14.74
CA ALA A 302 -15.70 -11.59 -13.65
C ALA A 302 -15.56 -10.64 -12.45
N ASN A 303 -14.34 -10.23 -12.12
CA ASN A 303 -14.07 -9.43 -10.93
C ASN A 303 -14.32 -7.93 -11.14
N GLY A 304 -14.05 -7.40 -12.34
CA GLY A 304 -14.22 -6.00 -12.72
C GLY A 304 -12.99 -5.11 -12.53
N HIS A 305 -12.00 -5.52 -11.72
CA HIS A 305 -10.74 -4.81 -11.48
C HIS A 305 -9.63 -5.79 -11.06
N SER A 306 -9.42 -6.86 -11.84
CA SER A 306 -8.38 -7.87 -11.59
C SER A 306 -7.51 -8.12 -12.82
N GLU A 307 -6.94 -7.04 -13.36
CA GLU A 307 -6.07 -7.07 -14.53
C GLU A 307 -4.70 -7.72 -14.26
N GLY A 308 -4.26 -7.73 -13.01
CA GLY A 308 -3.03 -8.45 -12.63
C GLY A 308 -2.89 -8.69 -11.15
N ALA A 309 -1.86 -9.46 -10.76
CA ALA A 309 -1.57 -9.79 -9.37
C ALA A 309 -1.44 -8.55 -8.47
N VAL A 310 -0.93 -7.45 -9.04
CA VAL A 310 -1.03 -6.10 -8.49
C VAL A 310 -1.80 -5.24 -9.49
N THR A 311 -2.96 -4.72 -9.10
CA THR A 311 -3.86 -3.95 -9.98
C THR A 311 -3.91 -2.47 -9.58
N PHE A 312 -4.23 -1.59 -10.54
CA PHE A 312 -4.24 -0.14 -10.40
C PHE A 312 -5.58 0.46 -10.80
N SER A 313 -6.01 1.50 -10.10
CA SER A 313 -7.13 2.35 -10.53
C SER A 313 -7.01 3.75 -9.90
N TRP A 314 -7.57 4.77 -10.54
CA TRP A 314 -7.78 6.10 -9.96
C TRP A 314 -6.54 6.68 -9.25
N GLY A 315 -5.58 7.22 -10.02
CA GLY A 315 -4.43 7.93 -9.46
C GLY A 315 -3.47 7.05 -8.66
N ALA A 316 -3.42 5.76 -8.99
CA ALA A 316 -2.57 4.78 -8.37
C ALA A 316 -1.08 4.95 -8.76
N GLY A 317 -0.22 4.07 -8.25
CA GLY A 317 1.23 4.18 -8.41
C GLY A 317 1.90 4.64 -7.12
N ARG A 318 2.94 5.49 -7.19
CA ARG A 318 3.87 5.72 -6.06
C ARG A 318 4.25 4.40 -5.37
N LEU A 319 4.48 3.37 -6.17
CA LEU A 319 4.54 1.99 -5.71
C LEU A 319 5.90 1.39 -6.00
N ILE A 320 6.48 0.75 -4.99
CA ILE A 320 7.65 -0.09 -5.14
C ILE A 320 7.25 -1.55 -4.96
N VAL A 321 7.46 -2.34 -6.00
CA VAL A 321 7.25 -3.79 -6.05
C VAL A 321 8.62 -4.46 -6.18
N THR A 322 9.16 -5.02 -5.11
CA THR A 322 10.53 -5.60 -5.17
C THR A 322 10.75 -6.85 -4.32
N GLY A 323 11.63 -7.75 -4.80
CA GLY A 323 12.01 -8.96 -4.09
C GLY A 323 10.90 -10.00 -3.98
N ASN A 324 9.79 -9.86 -4.72
CA ASN A 324 8.65 -10.76 -4.66
C ASN A 324 8.84 -11.95 -5.61
N GLU A 325 8.13 -13.02 -5.30
CA GLU A 325 7.97 -14.18 -6.17
C GLU A 325 6.50 -14.33 -6.57
N PHE A 326 6.23 -14.23 -7.87
CA PHE A 326 4.91 -14.39 -8.49
C PHE A 326 4.86 -15.68 -9.29
N ARG A 327 3.82 -16.50 -9.11
CA ARG A 327 3.63 -17.77 -9.82
C ARG A 327 2.18 -17.98 -10.25
N ASN A 328 2.00 -18.55 -11.44
CA ASN A 328 0.73 -19.15 -11.87
C ASN A 328 -0.48 -18.19 -11.78
N GLY A 329 -0.36 -16.98 -12.33
CA GLY A 329 -1.50 -16.06 -12.41
C GLY A 329 -2.29 -16.25 -13.70
N ASN A 330 -3.62 -16.11 -13.61
CA ASN A 330 -4.49 -16.20 -14.79
C ASN A 330 -4.53 -14.91 -15.63
N GLU A 331 -3.92 -13.84 -15.14
CA GLU A 331 -3.83 -12.53 -15.80
C GLU A 331 -2.37 -12.06 -15.82
N SER A 332 -2.12 -10.74 -15.85
CA SER A 332 -0.75 -10.20 -15.83
C SER A 332 -0.18 -10.11 -14.42
N VAL A 333 1.12 -9.85 -14.29
CA VAL A 333 1.72 -9.55 -12.97
C VAL A 333 1.25 -8.18 -12.46
N LEU A 334 1.25 -7.19 -13.35
CA LEU A 334 0.81 -5.82 -13.11
C LEU A 334 -0.43 -5.56 -13.95
N GLY A 335 -1.44 -4.91 -13.36
CA GLY A 335 -2.67 -4.53 -14.04
C GLY A 335 -2.48 -3.41 -15.07
N GLY A 336 -3.60 -2.87 -15.56
CA GLY A 336 -3.59 -1.72 -16.44
C GLY A 336 -3.00 -0.49 -15.75
N PHE A 337 -2.08 0.24 -16.39
CA PHE A 337 -1.45 1.41 -15.78
C PHE A 337 -1.41 2.60 -16.74
N GLY A 338 -1.96 3.73 -16.29
CA GLY A 338 -1.99 4.99 -17.03
C GLY A 338 -3.10 5.94 -16.56
N PRO A 339 -3.48 6.96 -17.36
CA PRO A 339 -4.59 7.83 -16.99
C PRO A 339 -5.91 7.09 -17.04
N SER A 340 -6.69 7.21 -15.97
CA SER A 340 -8.10 6.82 -15.97
C SER A 340 -8.92 7.86 -16.77
N ALA A 341 -9.84 7.40 -17.61
CA ALA A 341 -10.62 8.28 -18.48
C ALA A 341 -11.53 9.21 -17.66
N GLY A 342 -11.37 10.52 -17.84
CA GLY A 342 -12.16 11.54 -17.11
C GLY A 342 -11.57 11.95 -15.77
N GLU A 343 -10.47 11.34 -15.34
CA GLU A 343 -9.84 11.62 -14.05
C GLU A 343 -8.72 12.67 -14.18
N SER A 344 -8.60 13.52 -13.16
CA SER A 344 -7.56 14.55 -13.09
C SER A 344 -6.19 14.01 -12.66
N MET A 345 -6.14 12.79 -12.12
CA MET A 345 -4.95 12.15 -11.56
C MET A 345 -4.57 10.86 -12.31
N PRO A 346 -3.54 10.89 -13.18
CA PRO A 346 -3.05 9.69 -13.84
C PRO A 346 -2.34 8.76 -12.87
N ASP A 347 -2.32 7.46 -13.17
CA ASP A 347 -1.41 6.56 -12.47
C ASP A 347 0.04 6.93 -12.81
N LYS A 348 0.89 7.09 -11.78
CA LYS A 348 2.28 7.55 -11.95
C LYS A 348 3.24 6.87 -11.00
N TRP A 349 4.43 6.60 -11.51
CA TRP A 349 5.60 6.14 -10.76
C TRP A 349 5.45 4.73 -10.17
N ILE A 350 6.04 3.76 -10.85
CA ILE A 350 6.16 2.37 -10.38
C ILE A 350 7.61 1.96 -10.50
N ILE A 351 8.12 1.30 -9.46
CA ILE A 351 9.37 0.53 -9.55
C ILE A 351 9.01 -0.94 -9.38
N PHE A 352 9.19 -1.71 -10.44
CA PHE A 352 9.07 -3.17 -10.41
C PHE A 352 10.47 -3.76 -10.60
N SER A 353 11.10 -4.18 -9.50
CA SER A 353 12.50 -4.62 -9.55
C SER A 353 12.86 -5.83 -8.71
N ASN A 354 13.86 -6.60 -9.13
CA ASN A 354 14.35 -7.77 -8.39
C ASN A 354 13.26 -8.81 -8.08
N ASN A 355 12.22 -8.90 -8.91
CA ASN A 355 11.15 -9.91 -8.74
C ASN A 355 11.41 -11.12 -9.63
N ILE A 356 10.82 -12.24 -9.24
CA ILE A 356 10.68 -13.42 -10.10
C ILE A 356 9.20 -13.54 -10.44
N ALA A 357 8.86 -13.58 -11.73
CA ALA A 357 7.51 -13.89 -12.18
C ALA A 357 7.53 -15.09 -13.10
N ASN A 358 6.65 -16.05 -12.85
CA ASN A 358 6.55 -17.28 -13.60
C ASN A 358 5.10 -17.60 -13.98
N SER A 359 4.85 -17.87 -15.26
CA SER A 359 3.56 -18.35 -15.77
C SER A 359 2.43 -17.33 -15.52
N PHE A 360 2.50 -16.22 -16.26
CA PHE A 360 1.50 -15.14 -16.31
C PHE A 360 1.19 -14.79 -17.76
N ASN A 361 0.05 -14.15 -18.03
CA ASN A 361 -0.31 -13.72 -19.39
C ASN A 361 0.48 -12.50 -19.88
N GLY A 362 1.24 -11.85 -18.98
CA GLY A 362 2.02 -10.66 -19.26
C GLY A 362 2.66 -10.11 -17.99
N LEU A 363 3.63 -9.22 -18.16
CA LEU A 363 4.11 -8.34 -17.10
C LEU A 363 3.09 -7.25 -16.82
N PHE A 364 2.53 -6.62 -17.86
CA PHE A 364 1.45 -5.64 -17.76
C PHE A 364 0.24 -6.14 -18.52
N TRP A 365 -0.95 -5.94 -17.97
CA TRP A 365 -2.20 -6.11 -18.72
C TRP A 365 -2.32 -5.06 -19.82
N GLY A 366 -1.84 -3.85 -19.54
CA GLY A 366 -1.69 -2.80 -20.55
C GLY A 366 -1.06 -1.54 -19.97
N LEU A 367 -0.23 -0.89 -20.79
CA LEU A 367 0.27 0.45 -20.51
C LEU A 367 -0.45 1.49 -21.37
N PHE A 368 -1.00 2.53 -20.74
CA PHE A 368 -1.82 3.55 -21.36
C PHE A 368 -1.14 4.93 -21.28
N PRO A 369 -0.70 5.51 -22.41
CA PRO A 369 -0.10 6.85 -22.42
C PRO A 369 -1.05 7.98 -21.98
N PRO A 370 -0.51 9.08 -21.42
CA PRO A 370 0.90 9.31 -21.05
C PRO A 370 1.37 8.44 -19.87
N ILE A 371 2.58 7.85 -19.99
CA ILE A 371 3.20 7.01 -18.95
C ILE A 371 4.36 7.78 -18.30
N GLU A 372 4.41 7.80 -16.97
CA GLU A 372 5.42 8.55 -16.22
C GLU A 372 6.08 7.72 -15.11
N GLY A 373 7.42 7.73 -15.08
CA GLY A 373 8.26 7.18 -14.01
C GLY A 373 8.12 5.68 -13.78
N VAL A 374 7.92 4.90 -14.84
CA VAL A 374 7.86 3.43 -14.74
C VAL A 374 9.28 2.86 -14.89
N VAL A 375 9.75 2.16 -13.87
CA VAL A 375 11.06 1.50 -13.83
C VAL A 375 10.86 0.00 -13.71
N ILE A 376 11.30 -0.74 -14.72
CA ILE A 376 11.26 -2.20 -14.77
C ILE A 376 12.69 -2.73 -14.81
N SER A 377 13.20 -3.26 -13.69
CA SER A 377 14.61 -3.64 -13.62
C SER A 377 14.97 -4.90 -12.86
N ASN A 378 15.98 -5.62 -13.34
CA ASN A 378 16.56 -6.78 -12.64
C ASN A 378 15.55 -7.89 -12.29
N ASN A 379 14.48 -8.04 -13.06
CA ASN A 379 13.49 -9.10 -12.83
C ASN A 379 13.85 -10.37 -13.63
N ILE A 380 13.41 -11.52 -13.14
CA ILE A 380 13.42 -12.78 -13.89
C ILE A 380 11.98 -13.10 -14.28
N LEU A 381 11.72 -13.10 -15.58
CA LEU A 381 10.41 -13.35 -16.16
C LEU A 381 10.45 -14.67 -16.93
N VAL A 382 9.67 -15.64 -16.46
CA VAL A 382 9.60 -17.01 -16.99
C VAL A 382 8.19 -17.25 -17.50
N ASP A 383 8.04 -17.61 -18.76
CA ASP A 383 6.74 -17.88 -19.37
C ASP A 383 5.68 -16.77 -19.12
N CYS A 384 6.09 -15.51 -19.29
CA CYS A 384 5.27 -14.31 -19.12
C CYS A 384 4.81 -13.69 -20.46
N LYS A 385 4.74 -14.49 -21.54
CA LYS A 385 4.28 -14.07 -22.88
C LYS A 385 5.05 -12.87 -23.48
N ASP A 386 4.52 -12.33 -24.57
CA ASP A 386 5.12 -11.21 -25.28
C ASP A 386 4.77 -9.86 -24.62
N ASN A 387 5.78 -9.19 -24.07
CA ASN A 387 5.68 -7.88 -23.43
C ASN A 387 6.23 -6.75 -24.31
N SER A 388 6.57 -7.04 -25.56
CA SER A 388 7.29 -6.11 -26.42
C SER A 388 6.48 -4.85 -26.73
N SER A 389 5.18 -5.00 -27.00
CA SER A 389 4.27 -3.88 -27.23
C SER A 389 4.28 -2.89 -26.07
N ASP A 390 4.02 -3.37 -24.84
CA ASP A 390 3.92 -2.49 -23.67
C ASP A 390 5.28 -1.90 -23.27
N LEU A 391 6.33 -2.71 -23.24
CA LEU A 391 7.67 -2.19 -22.90
C LEU A 391 8.20 -1.20 -23.94
N ASN A 392 7.83 -1.32 -25.21
CA ASN A 392 8.16 -0.33 -26.23
C ASN A 392 7.44 1.02 -26.01
N LYS A 393 6.26 1.04 -25.37
CA LYS A 393 5.58 2.30 -25.01
C LYS A 393 6.40 3.11 -24.00
N LEU A 394 7.17 2.44 -23.14
CA LEU A 394 8.07 3.09 -22.19
C LEU A 394 9.24 3.81 -22.87
N LEU A 395 9.60 3.45 -24.10
CA LEU A 395 10.68 4.12 -24.87
C LEU A 395 10.34 5.55 -25.25
N ASN A 396 9.06 5.88 -25.34
CA ASN A 396 8.57 7.22 -25.65
C ASN A 396 8.40 8.08 -24.40
N SER A 397 8.60 7.53 -23.20
CA SER A 397 8.53 8.25 -21.94
C SER A 397 9.93 8.72 -21.52
N ALA A 398 10.08 10.02 -21.25
CA ALA A 398 11.36 10.60 -20.82
C ALA A 398 11.76 10.20 -19.39
N THR A 399 10.83 9.65 -18.60
CA THR A 399 11.00 9.35 -17.18
C THR A 399 10.98 7.86 -16.86
N SER A 400 10.76 7.01 -17.85
CA SER A 400 10.66 5.55 -17.66
C SER A 400 11.95 4.83 -18.05
N THR A 401 12.20 3.65 -17.49
CA THR A 401 13.40 2.85 -17.79
C THR A 401 13.12 1.36 -17.72
N VAL A 402 13.69 0.61 -18.65
CA VAL A 402 13.67 -0.85 -18.67
C VAL A 402 15.11 -1.34 -18.79
N GLY A 403 15.57 -2.21 -17.89
CA GLY A 403 16.94 -2.73 -17.95
C GLY A 403 17.28 -3.81 -16.93
N GLY A 404 18.21 -4.70 -17.28
CA GLY A 404 18.67 -5.76 -16.38
C GLY A 404 17.69 -6.93 -16.20
N ASN A 405 16.56 -6.94 -16.91
CA ASN A 405 15.60 -8.04 -16.85
C ASN A 405 16.08 -9.25 -17.65
N VAL A 406 15.78 -10.44 -17.15
CA VAL A 406 16.02 -11.73 -17.79
C VAL A 406 14.69 -12.30 -18.24
N ALA A 407 14.59 -12.68 -19.51
CA ALA A 407 13.46 -13.38 -20.07
C ALA A 407 13.82 -14.85 -20.32
N VAL A 408 12.92 -15.74 -19.91
CA VAL A 408 13.05 -17.19 -20.05
C VAL A 408 11.74 -17.77 -20.59
N GLY A 409 11.84 -18.86 -21.34
CA GLY A 409 10.68 -19.57 -21.88
C GLY A 409 10.01 -18.79 -23.01
N ASP A 410 8.68 -18.66 -22.96
CA ASP A 410 7.91 -17.91 -23.97
C ASP A 410 7.90 -16.38 -23.76
N THR A 411 8.64 -15.89 -22.76
CA THR A 411 8.74 -14.45 -22.46
C THR A 411 9.50 -13.71 -23.56
N VAL A 412 8.89 -12.66 -24.12
CA VAL A 412 9.57 -11.72 -25.03
C VAL A 412 9.58 -10.32 -24.43
N LEU A 413 10.75 -9.66 -24.45
CA LEU A 413 10.91 -8.27 -24.01
C LEU A 413 11.17 -7.36 -25.21
N GLY A 414 10.46 -6.22 -25.23
CA GLY A 414 10.70 -5.15 -26.21
C GLY A 414 11.81 -4.21 -25.77
N GLY A 415 12.55 -3.67 -26.75
CA GLY A 415 13.49 -2.57 -26.57
C GLY A 415 14.87 -2.93 -26.00
N SER A 416 15.93 -2.40 -26.62
CA SER A 416 17.31 -2.49 -26.13
C SER A 416 17.64 -1.34 -25.17
N LEU A 417 18.34 -1.68 -24.07
CA LEU A 417 19.16 -0.82 -23.19
C LEU A 417 19.16 0.69 -23.47
N ARG A 418 18.58 1.46 -22.54
CA ARG A 418 19.14 2.75 -22.12
C ARG A 418 19.21 2.82 -20.61
N ALA A 419 20.39 2.50 -20.07
CA ALA A 419 20.82 3.18 -18.87
C ALA A 419 21.12 4.62 -19.29
N THR A 420 20.39 5.58 -18.71
CA THR A 420 20.87 6.88 -18.21
C THR A 420 19.73 7.88 -18.18
N ASN A 421 19.21 8.13 -16.98
CA ASN A 421 18.36 9.29 -16.61
C ASN A 421 16.88 9.00 -16.30
N ALA A 422 16.54 7.88 -15.65
CA ALA A 422 15.38 7.93 -14.74
C ALA A 422 15.77 8.87 -13.58
N VAL A 423 15.43 10.15 -13.72
CA VAL A 423 15.57 11.16 -12.67
C VAL A 423 14.18 11.44 -12.16
N PHE A 424 13.97 11.18 -10.88
CA PHE A 424 12.75 11.52 -10.16
C PHE A 424 12.58 13.05 -10.12
N GLY A 425 11.38 13.51 -10.54
CA GLY A 425 10.88 14.86 -10.35
C GLY A 425 11.43 15.92 -11.30
N VAL A 426 10.73 16.19 -12.42
CA VAL A 426 10.39 17.53 -12.97
C VAL A 426 9.28 17.31 -14.01
N GLU A 427 8.08 17.86 -13.83
CA GLU A 427 7.19 18.18 -14.96
C GLU A 427 7.50 19.61 -15.48
N PRO A 428 7.22 19.87 -16.77
CA PRO A 428 8.06 20.72 -17.61
C PRO A 428 7.57 22.15 -17.67
N THR A 429 8.34 23.09 -17.13
CA THR A 429 8.41 24.43 -17.73
C THR A 429 9.84 24.95 -17.70
N GLY A 430 10.49 24.89 -18.86
CA GLY A 430 11.68 25.70 -19.15
C GLY A 430 13.02 24.98 -19.01
N THR A 431 13.41 24.31 -20.08
CA THR A 431 14.79 24.23 -20.61
C THR A 431 15.93 23.96 -19.61
N ILE A 432 16.33 22.70 -19.42
CA ILE A 432 17.72 22.39 -19.04
C ILE A 432 18.24 21.24 -19.88
N GLY A 433 19.34 21.52 -20.58
CA GLY A 433 20.01 20.62 -21.50
C GLY A 433 20.83 19.53 -20.81
N GLN A 434 20.78 18.34 -21.42
CA GLN A 434 21.83 17.31 -21.49
C GLN A 434 22.68 17.08 -20.23
N VAL A 435 22.33 16.06 -19.44
CA VAL A 435 23.33 15.33 -18.66
C VAL A 435 24.08 14.39 -19.61
N LYS A 436 25.22 14.86 -20.12
CA LYS A 436 26.23 14.01 -20.76
C LYS A 436 27.00 13.25 -19.68
N LEU A 437 27.01 11.92 -19.76
CA LEU A 437 28.00 11.11 -19.06
C LEU A 437 29.39 11.36 -19.66
N TRP A 438 30.19 12.09 -18.91
CA TRP A 438 31.65 12.04 -18.96
C TRP A 438 32.10 11.24 -17.72
N ALA A 439 33.09 10.36 -17.74
CA ALA A 439 34.13 10.11 -18.72
C ALA A 439 34.84 8.77 -18.44
N ARG A 440 35.56 8.29 -19.46
CA ARG A 440 36.83 7.58 -19.25
C ARG A 440 37.74 8.45 -18.37
N GLY A 441 38.32 7.87 -17.32
CA GLY A 441 39.59 8.33 -16.76
C GLY A 441 39.52 9.25 -15.53
N ARG A 442 39.43 8.64 -14.34
CA ARG A 442 40.34 8.77 -13.17
C ARG A 442 39.54 8.39 -11.92
N LYS A 443 39.88 7.23 -11.35
CA LYS A 443 39.31 6.66 -10.12
C LYS A 443 39.33 7.69 -8.98
N LEU A 444 38.15 8.16 -8.56
CA LEU A 444 37.93 8.55 -7.16
C LEU A 444 38.08 7.28 -6.31
N ARG A 445 39.03 7.28 -5.38
CA ARG A 445 39.32 6.16 -4.46
C ARG A 445 38.33 6.14 -3.28
N THR A 446 37.05 6.02 -3.59
CA THR A 446 36.05 5.49 -2.66
C THR A 446 35.27 4.46 -3.44
N ASN A 447 35.40 3.20 -3.04
CA ASN A 447 34.83 2.07 -3.75
C ASN A 447 33.32 2.05 -3.44
N TYR A 448 32.52 2.78 -4.22
CA TYR A 448 31.05 2.81 -4.11
C TYR A 448 30.37 1.54 -4.65
N SER A 449 31.15 0.49 -4.91
CA SER A 449 30.66 -0.84 -5.31
C SER A 449 29.89 -1.58 -4.21
N SER A 450 29.68 -0.97 -3.04
CA SER A 450 28.95 -1.53 -1.89
C SER A 450 27.61 -0.86 -1.62
N LEU A 451 27.16 0.10 -2.45
CA LEU A 451 25.81 0.65 -2.38
C LEU A 451 24.93 -0.11 -3.39
N SER A 452 24.38 -1.24 -2.96
CA SER A 452 23.24 -1.86 -3.64
C SER A 452 21.97 -1.16 -3.16
N ASP A 453 21.25 -0.55 -4.10
CA ASP A 453 19.89 0.00 -3.93
C ASP A 453 19.77 1.34 -3.17
N CYS A 454 19.65 2.43 -3.94
CA CYS A 454 19.16 3.72 -3.44
C CYS A 454 18.13 4.29 -4.43
N THR A 455 16.93 4.63 -3.94
CA THR A 455 15.87 5.33 -4.68
C THR A 455 15.54 6.64 -3.94
N ALA A 456 15.40 7.75 -4.66
CA ALA A 456 15.01 9.06 -4.11
C ALA A 456 13.72 9.56 -4.77
N VAL A 457 12.81 10.15 -3.98
CA VAL A 457 11.58 10.83 -4.46
C VAL A 457 11.64 12.29 -4.00
N VAL A 458 11.38 13.25 -4.89
CA VAL A 458 11.39 14.70 -4.60
C VAL A 458 10.09 15.35 -5.06
N GLU A 459 9.44 16.08 -4.17
CA GLU A 459 8.32 16.98 -4.48
C GLU A 459 8.79 18.44 -4.37
N ALA A 460 8.58 19.23 -5.44
CA ALA A 460 9.15 20.58 -5.57
C ALA A 460 8.53 21.63 -4.63
N ASN A 461 7.33 21.39 -4.08
CA ASN A 461 6.56 22.41 -3.38
C ASN A 461 6.44 22.21 -1.86
N THR A 462 6.94 21.09 -1.32
CA THR A 462 6.77 20.74 0.11
C THR A 462 8.07 20.40 0.84
N ALA A 463 9.19 20.27 0.12
CA ALA A 463 10.50 19.90 0.69
C ALA A 463 10.47 18.60 1.55
N ILE A 464 9.56 17.67 1.24
CA ILE A 464 9.54 16.34 1.85
C ILE A 464 10.29 15.38 0.93
N MET A 465 11.37 14.79 1.46
CA MET A 465 12.15 13.75 0.78
C MET A 465 12.23 12.53 1.69
N ALA A 466 11.72 11.40 1.22
CA ALA A 466 11.86 10.12 1.91
C ALA A 466 12.93 9.28 1.18
N LEU A 467 13.93 8.83 1.93
CA LEU A 467 14.95 7.89 1.47
C LEU A 467 14.83 6.60 2.26
N ILE A 468 14.81 5.48 1.55
CA ILE A 468 14.85 4.15 2.13
C ILE A 468 16.27 3.63 1.98
N SER A 469 16.91 3.35 3.11
CA SER A 469 18.08 2.46 3.20
C SER A 469 17.62 1.22 3.95
N ALA A 470 17.86 0.05 3.36
CA ALA A 470 17.38 -1.22 3.87
C ALA A 470 18.45 -1.97 4.66
N ASP A 471 19.29 -1.31 5.47
CA ASP A 471 20.12 -1.95 6.51
C ASP A 471 21.04 -0.94 7.25
N THR A 472 21.87 -1.47 8.15
CA THR A 472 22.89 -0.84 9.02
C THR A 472 23.86 0.18 8.39
N THR A 473 23.73 0.47 7.09
CA THR A 473 24.65 1.26 6.27
C THR A 473 24.37 2.77 6.27
N GLY A 474 23.23 3.19 6.80
CA GLY A 474 22.90 4.59 7.05
C GLY A 474 22.03 5.25 5.97
N SER A 475 21.49 6.42 6.31
CA SER A 475 20.56 7.20 5.49
C SER A 475 21.23 8.48 5.01
N VAL A 476 21.10 8.84 3.72
CA VAL A 476 21.70 10.05 3.13
C VAL A 476 20.62 10.94 2.53
N LEU A 477 20.40 12.14 3.08
CA LEU A 477 19.57 13.20 2.52
C LEU A 477 20.42 14.11 1.63
N GLY A 478 20.02 14.34 0.38
CA GLY A 478 20.70 15.28 -0.52
C GLY A 478 19.87 16.51 -0.81
N TYR A 479 20.45 17.69 -0.60
CA TYR A 479 19.87 18.97 -0.96
C TYR A 479 20.59 19.55 -2.18
N TYR A 480 19.83 19.92 -3.19
CA TYR A 480 20.32 20.61 -4.38
C TYR A 480 19.84 22.05 -4.37
N SER A 481 20.68 22.98 -4.84
CA SER A 481 20.29 24.38 -4.97
C SER A 481 19.10 24.52 -5.92
N ALA A 482 18.15 25.40 -5.58
CA ALA A 482 16.93 25.61 -6.37
C ALA A 482 17.19 26.07 -7.82
N SER A 483 18.43 26.50 -8.13
CA SER A 483 18.86 26.91 -9.47
C SER A 483 19.42 25.76 -10.32
N GLY A 484 19.50 24.53 -9.80
CA GLY A 484 20.08 23.38 -10.50
C GLY A 484 21.60 23.47 -10.70
N ALA A 485 22.27 24.45 -10.09
CA ALA A 485 23.72 24.58 -10.12
C ALA A 485 24.37 23.61 -9.09
N PRO A 486 25.52 23.00 -9.40
CA PRO A 486 26.26 22.19 -8.42
C PRO A 486 26.63 22.98 -7.16
N ALA A 487 26.89 24.29 -7.27
CA ALA A 487 27.22 25.15 -6.15
C ALA A 487 26.04 25.24 -5.14
N GLY A 488 26.35 25.15 -3.84
CA GLY A 488 25.37 25.23 -2.75
C GLY A 488 24.64 23.92 -2.41
N SER A 489 25.10 22.77 -2.92
CA SER A 489 24.50 21.46 -2.60
C SER A 489 25.13 20.88 -1.32
N PHE A 490 24.32 20.26 -0.48
CA PHE A 490 24.79 19.58 0.73
C PHE A 490 24.12 18.23 0.93
N PHE A 491 24.82 17.30 1.57
CA PHE A 491 24.27 16.01 1.95
C PHE A 491 24.38 15.80 3.46
N ILE A 492 23.32 15.24 4.05
CA ILE A 492 23.27 14.83 5.45
C ILE A 492 23.26 13.31 5.49
N GLN A 493 24.23 12.70 6.16
CA GLN A 493 24.31 11.25 6.30
C GLN A 493 24.24 10.86 7.77
N TRP A 494 23.27 10.01 8.14
CA TRP A 494 23.26 9.33 9.43
C TRP A 494 23.91 7.95 9.31
N LEU A 495 24.91 7.69 10.16
CA LEU A 495 25.62 6.42 10.25
C LEU A 495 25.28 5.75 11.60
N PRO A 496 24.30 4.84 11.63
CA PRO A 496 23.79 4.25 12.88
C PRO A 496 24.85 3.45 13.63
N ALA A 497 25.66 2.66 12.91
CA ALA A 497 26.74 1.86 13.48
C ALA A 497 27.84 2.70 14.16
N GLN A 498 27.95 3.98 13.77
CA GLN A 498 28.93 4.92 14.32
C GLN A 498 28.30 5.97 15.24
N LYS A 499 26.96 5.95 15.40
CA LYS A 499 26.17 7.01 16.04
C LYS A 499 26.56 8.42 15.57
N LYS A 500 26.78 8.57 14.26
CA LYS A 500 27.40 9.76 13.68
C LYS A 500 26.52 10.40 12.60
N LEU A 501 26.31 11.70 12.72
CA LEU A 501 25.72 12.53 11.66
C LEU A 501 26.85 13.26 10.91
N GLN A 502 26.92 13.09 9.59
CA GLN A 502 27.88 13.74 8.72
C GLN A 502 27.19 14.75 7.81
N LEU A 503 27.77 15.94 7.71
CA LEU A 503 27.34 17.01 6.81
C LEU A 503 28.43 17.24 5.78
N LEU A 504 28.06 17.15 4.51
CA LEU A 504 28.97 17.19 3.37
C LEU A 504 28.49 18.27 2.39
N GLY A 505 29.10 19.45 2.44
CA GLY A 505 28.84 20.54 1.50
C GLY A 505 29.87 20.55 0.37
N ASN A 506 29.48 21.01 -0.81
CA ASN A 506 30.37 21.14 -1.96
C ASN A 506 30.83 22.59 -2.24
N GLU A 507 30.53 23.54 -1.35
CA GLU A 507 30.95 24.93 -1.44
C GLU A 507 31.72 25.41 -0.18
N PRO A 508 32.82 26.15 -0.34
CA PRO A 508 33.50 26.82 0.78
C PRO A 508 32.59 27.90 1.40
N GLY A 509 32.32 27.81 2.70
CA GLY A 509 31.56 28.83 3.45
C GLY A 509 30.04 28.59 3.54
N ALA A 510 29.54 27.45 3.06
CA ALA A 510 28.16 27.04 3.32
C ALA A 510 27.91 26.81 4.81
N TRP A 511 26.77 27.28 5.31
CA TRP A 511 26.35 27.15 6.71
C TRP A 511 24.98 26.44 6.73
N VAL A 512 24.86 25.45 7.62
CA VAL A 512 23.63 24.69 7.85
C VAL A 512 23.11 25.08 9.22
N GLU A 513 21.93 25.70 9.27
CA GLU A 513 21.28 26.11 10.51
C GLU A 513 20.22 25.08 10.90
N PHE A 514 20.26 24.61 12.15
CA PHE A 514 19.26 23.69 12.70
C PHE A 514 18.33 24.48 13.61
N THR A 515 17.09 24.67 13.20
CA THR A 515 16.05 25.25 14.05
C THR A 515 15.22 24.12 14.64
N THR A 516 15.51 23.71 15.87
CA THR A 516 14.72 22.69 16.57
C THR A 516 13.64 23.35 17.42
N PRO A 517 12.35 22.98 17.30
CA PRO A 517 11.31 23.50 18.18
C PRO A 517 11.38 22.94 19.62
N VAL A 518 12.29 22.00 19.90
CA VAL A 518 12.45 21.35 21.20
C VAL A 518 13.92 21.11 21.50
N SER A 519 14.32 21.25 22.77
CA SER A 519 15.68 21.00 23.26
C SER A 519 16.15 19.59 22.90
N LEU A 520 17.26 19.49 22.15
CA LEU A 520 17.90 18.21 21.83
C LEU A 520 18.41 17.51 23.11
N PRO A 521 18.22 16.19 23.26
CA PRO A 521 18.78 15.44 24.38
C PRO A 521 20.31 15.49 24.36
N ALA A 522 20.91 15.57 25.55
CA ALA A 522 22.33 15.79 25.74
C ALA A 522 23.19 14.70 25.05
N GLN A 523 24.18 15.17 24.28
CA GLN A 523 25.17 14.44 23.47
C GLN A 523 24.70 13.88 22.12
N VAL A 524 24.71 14.76 21.12
CA VAL A 524 24.92 14.38 19.71
C VAL A 524 26.36 14.78 19.33
N ASN A 525 27.20 13.81 18.98
CA ASN A 525 28.52 14.07 18.43
C ASN A 525 28.41 14.37 16.93
N MET A 526 28.63 15.63 16.54
CA MET A 526 28.62 16.05 15.14
C MET A 526 30.05 16.17 14.60
N THR A 527 30.29 15.72 13.37
CA THR A 527 31.59 15.85 12.70
C THR A 527 31.43 16.56 11.36
N LEU A 528 32.08 17.72 11.21
CA LEU A 528 32.15 18.46 9.94
C LEU A 528 33.41 18.05 9.15
N ARG A 529 33.29 17.80 7.84
CA ARG A 529 34.43 17.70 6.92
C ARG A 529 34.17 18.55 5.69
N THR A 530 35.06 19.50 5.40
CA THR A 530 35.05 20.29 4.15
C THR A 530 36.07 19.69 3.18
N PHE A 531 35.67 19.51 1.91
CA PHE A 531 36.45 18.72 0.96
C PHE A 531 37.45 19.49 0.10
N VAL A 532 37.46 20.82 0.12
CA VAL A 532 38.34 21.59 -0.76
C VAL A 532 38.79 22.88 -0.08
N ASP A 533 40.10 22.97 0.14
CA ASP A 533 40.87 24.12 0.64
C ASP A 533 40.70 24.50 2.13
N ASN A 534 41.75 24.25 2.91
CA ASN A 534 41.83 24.47 4.36
C ASN A 534 42.11 25.94 4.74
N THR A 535 42.06 26.86 3.76
CA THR A 535 42.41 28.27 3.94
C THR A 535 41.33 29.04 4.72
N ALA A 536 40.05 28.73 4.51
CA ALA A 536 38.94 29.38 5.23
C ALA A 536 38.80 28.91 6.70
N ALA A 537 39.01 27.62 6.96
CA ALA A 537 38.98 27.07 8.33
C ALA A 537 40.15 27.61 9.18
N ARG A 538 41.32 27.82 8.57
CA ARG A 538 42.48 28.48 9.21
C ARG A 538 42.24 29.97 9.48
N ALA A 539 41.53 30.68 8.58
CA ALA A 539 41.17 32.08 8.77
C ALA A 539 40.17 32.29 9.93
N ALA A 540 39.33 31.29 10.23
CA ALA A 540 38.39 31.28 11.35
C ALA A 540 38.99 30.77 12.68
N GLY A 541 40.30 30.46 12.73
CA GLY A 541 41.00 30.05 13.95
C GLY A 541 40.77 28.61 14.42
N LEU A 542 40.14 27.77 13.60
CA LEU A 542 39.86 26.36 13.92
C LEU A 542 41.11 25.50 13.69
N LYS A 543 41.49 24.68 14.68
CA LYS A 543 42.65 23.78 14.62
C LYS A 543 42.21 22.32 14.61
N VAL A 544 42.84 21.54 13.75
CA VAL A 544 42.67 20.07 13.69
C VAL A 544 43.11 19.47 15.03
N GLY A 545 42.23 18.69 15.65
CA GLY A 545 42.43 18.06 16.96
C GLY A 545 41.82 18.82 18.15
N ASP A 546 41.40 20.06 17.98
CA ASP A 546 40.79 20.85 19.06
C ASP A 546 39.28 20.54 19.20
N LEU A 547 38.81 20.52 20.45
CA LEU A 547 37.40 20.35 20.83
C LEU A 547 36.77 21.73 21.10
N TYR A 548 35.69 22.04 20.39
CA TYR A 548 34.96 23.31 20.51
C TYR A 548 33.56 23.07 21.06
N LYS A 549 33.15 23.91 22.00
CA LYS A 549 31.86 23.79 22.68
C LYS A 549 30.94 24.94 22.26
N LEU A 550 29.78 24.61 21.70
CA LEU A 550 28.75 25.57 21.34
C LEU A 550 28.05 26.11 22.61
N SER A 551 27.43 27.28 22.50
CA SER A 551 26.64 27.90 23.58
C SER A 551 25.48 27.01 24.06
N THR A 552 25.05 26.06 23.22
CA THR A 552 24.04 25.03 23.51
C THR A 552 24.59 23.84 24.29
N GLY A 553 25.88 23.81 24.60
CA GLY A 553 26.54 22.74 25.37
C GLY A 553 27.07 21.57 24.53
N ALA A 554 26.77 21.53 23.23
CA ALA A 554 27.32 20.53 22.30
C ALA A 554 28.82 20.72 22.08
N VAL A 555 29.58 19.63 21.99
CA VAL A 555 31.03 19.64 21.77
C VAL A 555 31.33 18.97 20.43
N PHE A 556 32.20 19.56 19.61
CA PHE A 556 32.65 18.97 18.34
C PHE A 556 34.17 19.06 18.19
N SER A 557 34.78 18.11 17.49
CA SER A 557 36.21 18.11 17.15
C SER A 557 36.42 18.32 15.65
N VAL A 558 37.38 19.15 15.28
CA VAL A 558 37.81 19.33 13.88
C VAL A 558 38.84 18.26 13.55
N ILE A 559 38.59 17.42 12.52
CA ILE A 559 39.53 16.38 12.05
C ILE A 559 40.05 16.74 10.66
#